data_AF-A0A0P4R913-F1
#
_entry.id   AF-A0A0P4R913-F1
#
_cell.length_a   1.000
_cell.length_b   1.000
_cell.length_c   1.000
_cell.angle_alpha   90.00
_cell.angle_beta   90.00
_cell.angle_gamma   90.00
#
_symmetry.space_group_name_H-M   'P 1'
#
loop_
_entity.id
_entity.type
_entity.pdbx_description
1 polymer ?
#
loop_
_entity_poly.entity_id
_entity_poly.type
_entity_poly.pdbx_seq_one_letter_code
_entity_poly.pdbx_strand_id
1 'polypeptide(L)'
;MDASNSDTRVQLPARPVLEGPDIARMLTRIAHEIVERAKGADDVVLLGIPTRGVFLARRLAEKLEEITGRTVPVGSLDITMYRDDLRLGPARTLARTDIPADGIEGRVVLLVDDVLFSGRTIRAALDALGDIGRPRAVQLAVLVDRGHRELPIRADYVGKNLPTSLRETVKVQLTEEDGRDAVLLGVKHTAPAGER
;
A
#
# COMPACT_ATOMS: atom_id res chain seq x y z
N MET A 1 44.96 -11.86 -29.03
CA MET A 1 44.18 -10.67 -29.41
C MET A 1 42.72 -11.07 -29.41
N ASP A 2 41.90 -10.20 -28.83
CA ASP A 2 40.43 -10.21 -28.73
C ASP A 2 39.75 -11.16 -27.76
N ALA A 3 39.64 -10.67 -26.52
CA ALA A 3 38.56 -11.02 -25.60
C ALA A 3 38.15 -9.79 -24.80
N SER A 4 37.02 -9.16 -25.16
CA SER A 4 36.12 -8.46 -24.23
C SER A 4 34.95 -7.82 -25.00
N ASN A 5 33.92 -8.61 -25.31
CA ASN A 5 32.61 -8.02 -25.61
C ASN A 5 31.86 -7.90 -24.28
N SER A 6 31.98 -6.74 -23.63
CA SER A 6 31.22 -6.41 -22.43
C SER A 6 29.76 -6.14 -22.81
N ASP A 7 28.90 -7.14 -22.58
CA ASP A 7 27.45 -7.05 -22.74
C ASP A 7 26.86 -6.16 -21.63
N THR A 8 26.98 -4.84 -21.82
CA THR A 8 26.41 -3.82 -20.92
C THR A 8 24.90 -3.79 -21.15
N ARG A 9 24.15 -4.66 -20.44
CA ARG A 9 22.69 -4.60 -20.42
C ARG A 9 22.24 -3.22 -19.93
N VAL A 10 21.70 -2.42 -20.84
CA VAL A 10 21.14 -1.09 -20.53
C VAL A 10 19.98 -1.27 -19.56
N GLN A 11 20.20 -0.88 -18.31
CA GLN A 11 19.16 -0.83 -17.29
C GLN A 11 18.22 0.34 -17.64
N LEU A 12 17.06 0.03 -18.21
CA LEU A 12 16.05 1.05 -18.49
C LEU A 12 15.61 1.67 -17.15
N PRO A 13 15.77 2.99 -16.96
CA PRO A 13 15.40 3.63 -15.70
C PRO A 13 13.89 3.55 -15.48
N ALA A 14 13.49 3.36 -14.23
CA ALA A 14 12.07 3.40 -13.87
C ALA A 14 11.49 4.78 -14.19
N ARG A 15 10.38 4.82 -14.94
CA ARG A 15 9.76 6.06 -15.40
C ARG A 15 8.72 6.57 -14.39
N PRO A 16 8.64 7.88 -14.12
CA PRO A 16 7.55 8.43 -13.33
C PRO A 16 6.21 8.28 -14.06
N VAL A 17 5.20 7.84 -13.33
CA VAL A 17 3.81 7.73 -13.80
C VAL A 17 2.83 8.59 -13.01
N LEU A 18 3.25 9.03 -11.81
CA LEU A 18 2.59 10.00 -10.96
C LEU A 18 3.65 10.80 -10.20
N GLU A 19 3.36 12.07 -9.96
CA GLU A 19 4.16 12.96 -9.13
C GLU A 19 3.36 13.47 -7.91
N GLY A 20 4.02 14.20 -7.01
CA GLY A 20 3.42 14.70 -5.76
C GLY A 20 2.05 15.37 -5.92
N PRO A 21 1.85 16.31 -6.87
CA PRO A 21 0.54 16.91 -7.10
C PRO A 21 -0.54 15.88 -7.49
N ASP A 22 -0.18 14.82 -8.22
CA ASP A 22 -1.12 13.76 -8.60
C ASP A 22 -1.52 12.93 -7.38
N ILE A 23 -0.54 12.55 -6.55
CA ILE A 23 -0.77 11.78 -5.31
C ILE A 23 -1.66 12.58 -4.36
N ALA A 24 -1.38 13.88 -4.17
CA ALA A 24 -2.21 14.76 -3.35
C ALA A 24 -3.67 14.80 -3.83
N ARG A 25 -3.91 14.99 -5.14
CA ARG A 25 -5.26 14.99 -5.71
C ARG A 25 -5.97 13.63 -5.52
N MET A 26 -5.24 12.52 -5.63
CA MET A 26 -5.80 11.18 -5.41
C MET A 26 -6.20 10.98 -3.96
N LEU A 27 -5.37 11.39 -2.99
CA LEU A 27 -5.70 11.30 -1.57
C LEU A 27 -6.91 12.16 -1.22
N THR A 28 -7.01 13.38 -1.75
CA THR A 28 -8.20 14.22 -1.60
C THR A 28 -9.45 13.54 -2.13
N ARG A 29 -9.39 12.94 -3.33
CA ARG A 29 -10.53 12.20 -3.90
C ARG A 29 -10.94 11.02 -3.03
N ILE A 30 -9.97 10.20 -2.58
CA ILE A 30 -10.23 9.06 -1.69
C ILE A 30 -10.89 9.55 -0.39
N ALA A 31 -10.42 10.66 0.19
CA ALA A 31 -11.01 11.22 1.41
C ALA A 31 -12.48 11.60 1.22
N HIS A 32 -12.83 12.25 0.11
CA HIS A 32 -14.22 12.55 -0.22
C HIS A 32 -15.07 11.28 -0.39
N GLU A 33 -14.57 10.27 -1.11
CA GLU A 33 -15.27 8.99 -1.29
C GLU A 33 -15.53 8.27 0.05
N ILE A 34 -14.59 8.34 0.98
CA ILE A 34 -14.74 7.77 2.33
C ILE A 34 -15.85 8.51 3.08
N VAL A 35 -15.84 9.85 3.08
CA VAL A 35 -16.85 10.65 3.78
C VAL A 35 -18.26 10.36 3.23
N GLU A 36 -18.39 10.26 1.91
CA GLU A 36 -19.65 9.91 1.24
C GLU A 36 -20.16 8.52 1.62
N ARG A 37 -19.29 7.50 1.60
CA ARG A 37 -19.70 6.11 1.90
C ARG A 37 -19.88 5.83 3.38
N ALA A 38 -19.09 6.46 4.25
CA ALA A 38 -19.10 6.23 5.69
C ALA A 38 -20.02 7.19 6.45
N LYS A 39 -20.88 7.96 5.76
CA LYS A 39 -21.84 8.92 6.35
C LYS A 39 -21.19 9.89 7.36
N GLY A 40 -20.03 10.45 7.01
CA GLY A 40 -19.29 11.39 7.86
C GLY A 40 -18.02 10.83 8.51
N ALA A 41 -17.70 9.56 8.30
CA ALA A 41 -16.47 8.90 8.77
C ALA A 41 -16.30 8.78 10.32
N ASP A 42 -17.36 9.02 11.08
CA ASP A 42 -17.37 9.03 12.54
C ASP A 42 -16.85 7.76 13.22
N ASP A 43 -17.04 6.61 12.57
CA ASP A 43 -16.65 5.29 13.07
C ASP A 43 -15.43 4.70 12.35
N VAL A 44 -14.73 5.50 11.54
CA VAL A 44 -13.60 5.04 10.73
C VAL A 44 -12.32 5.06 11.57
N VAL A 45 -11.56 3.98 11.50
CA VAL A 45 -10.19 3.89 11.99
C VAL A 45 -9.28 3.54 10.82
N LEU A 46 -8.24 4.34 10.58
CA LEU A 46 -7.26 4.07 9.53
C LEU A 46 -6.13 3.22 10.09
N LEU A 47 -5.83 2.08 9.45
CA LEU A 47 -4.66 1.27 9.77
C LEU A 47 -3.77 1.16 8.54
N GLY A 48 -2.62 1.81 8.59
CA GLY A 48 -1.63 1.71 7.53
C GLY A 48 -0.84 0.41 7.61
N ILE A 49 -0.62 -0.23 6.47
CA ILE A 49 0.28 -1.39 6.37
C ILE A 49 1.71 -0.86 6.17
N PRO A 50 2.67 -1.22 7.04
CA PRO A 50 4.04 -0.72 6.94
C PRO A 50 4.74 -1.09 5.62
N THR A 51 5.60 -0.22 5.08
CA THR A 51 5.99 1.10 5.63
C THR A 51 5.13 2.23 5.06
N ARG A 52 5.00 2.32 3.74
CA ARG A 52 4.40 3.47 3.03
C ARG A 52 2.89 3.61 3.26
N GLY A 53 2.18 2.50 3.49
CA GLY A 53 0.76 2.54 3.86
C GLY A 53 0.49 3.34 5.13
N VAL A 54 1.44 3.37 6.09
CA VAL A 54 1.33 4.19 7.31
C VAL A 54 1.41 5.68 7.01
N PHE A 55 2.34 6.10 6.14
CA PHE A 55 2.42 7.51 5.73
C PHE A 55 1.16 7.94 4.98
N LEU A 56 0.67 7.10 4.06
CA LEU A 56 -0.58 7.37 3.34
C LEU A 56 -1.79 7.44 4.29
N ALA A 57 -1.87 6.56 5.30
CA ALA A 57 -2.94 6.60 6.29
C ALA A 57 -2.96 7.92 7.06
N ARG A 58 -1.78 8.43 7.47
CA ARG A 58 -1.67 9.72 8.17
C ARG A 58 -2.10 10.89 7.28
N ARG A 59 -1.59 10.97 6.06
CA ARG A 59 -2.00 12.01 5.09
C ARG A 59 -3.50 11.96 4.79
N LEU A 60 -4.07 10.76 4.73
CA LEU A 60 -5.49 10.57 4.51
C LEU A 60 -6.32 11.04 5.71
N ALA A 61 -5.85 10.79 6.94
CA ALA A 61 -6.48 11.29 8.15
C ALA A 61 -6.52 12.82 8.20
N GLU A 62 -5.42 13.49 7.84
CA GLU A 62 -5.35 14.95 7.75
C GLU A 62 -6.40 15.48 6.76
N LYS A 63 -6.53 14.84 5.59
CA LYS A 63 -7.55 15.21 4.58
C LYS A 63 -8.97 14.97 5.08
N LEU A 64 -9.21 13.88 5.80
CA LEU A 64 -10.52 13.62 6.40
C LEU A 64 -10.86 14.62 7.49
N GLU A 65 -9.89 15.03 8.31
CA GLU A 65 -10.05 16.05 9.33
C GLU A 65 -10.33 17.44 8.72
N GLU A 66 -9.64 17.80 7.64
CA GLU A 66 -9.93 19.02 6.87
C GLU A 66 -11.38 19.06 6.34
N ILE A 67 -11.92 17.92 5.92
CA ILE A 67 -13.28 17.82 5.34
C ILE A 67 -14.35 17.75 6.43
N THR A 68 -14.11 17.00 7.50
CA THR A 68 -15.12 16.67 8.53
C THR A 68 -15.03 17.53 9.78
N GLY A 69 -13.90 18.21 10.00
CA GLY A 69 -13.58 18.92 11.24
C GLY A 69 -13.32 17.99 12.43
N ARG A 70 -13.13 16.69 12.21
CA ARG A 70 -12.94 15.67 13.25
C ARG A 70 -11.64 14.91 13.04
N THR A 71 -10.88 14.72 14.11
CA THR A 71 -9.69 13.88 14.08
C THR A 71 -10.07 12.42 13.84
N VAL A 72 -9.47 11.80 12.82
CA VAL A 72 -9.66 10.38 12.51
C VAL A 72 -8.55 9.56 13.17
N PRO A 73 -8.85 8.52 13.97
CA PRO A 73 -7.83 7.68 14.58
C PRO A 73 -6.99 6.95 13.52
N VAL A 74 -5.67 7.01 13.68
CA VAL A 74 -4.70 6.36 12.79
C VAL A 74 -3.78 5.44 13.58
N GLY A 75 -3.54 4.24 13.05
CA GLY A 75 -2.57 3.29 13.55
C GLY A 75 -1.76 2.62 12.44
N SER A 76 -0.98 1.62 12.84
CA SER A 76 -0.23 0.74 11.94
C SER A 76 -0.49 -0.72 12.27
N LEU A 77 -0.51 -1.56 11.24
CA LEU A 77 -0.68 -3.00 11.38
C LEU A 77 0.52 -3.73 10.78
N ASP A 78 1.44 -4.21 11.62
CA ASP A 78 2.51 -5.09 11.15
C ASP A 78 1.91 -6.46 10.83
N ILE A 79 2.11 -6.89 9.59
CA ILE A 79 1.61 -8.16 9.07
C ILE A 79 2.71 -9.20 8.92
N THR A 80 3.93 -8.88 9.34
CA THR A 80 5.13 -9.65 8.96
C THR A 80 4.97 -11.11 9.35
N MET A 81 4.51 -11.39 10.56
CA MET A 81 4.30 -12.75 11.08
C MET A 81 3.15 -13.53 10.43
N TYR A 82 2.28 -12.87 9.66
CA TYR A 82 1.10 -13.47 9.02
C TYR A 82 1.32 -13.79 7.55
N ARG A 83 2.48 -13.44 6.98
CA ARG A 83 2.75 -13.67 5.55
C ARG A 83 3.06 -15.15 5.31
N ASP A 84 2.45 -15.71 4.27
CA ASP A 84 2.62 -17.11 3.87
C ASP A 84 3.96 -17.39 3.16
N ASP A 85 4.65 -16.34 2.72
CA ASP A 85 5.90 -16.37 1.96
C ASP A 85 7.15 -16.10 2.81
N LEU A 86 7.05 -16.07 4.15
CA LEU A 86 8.14 -15.73 5.06
C LEU A 86 9.44 -16.55 4.83
N ARG A 87 9.31 -17.80 4.39
CA ARG A 87 10.45 -18.71 4.13
C ARG A 87 11.05 -18.57 2.73
N LEU A 88 10.38 -17.84 1.83
CA LEU A 88 10.72 -17.77 0.41
C LEU A 88 11.46 -16.46 0.04
N GLY A 89 11.56 -15.52 0.97
CA GLY A 89 12.18 -14.21 0.75
C GLY A 89 13.23 -13.84 1.80
N PRO A 90 13.93 -12.70 1.61
CA PRO A 90 14.82 -12.16 2.62
C PRO A 90 14.09 -11.90 3.93
N ALA A 91 14.80 -12.03 5.05
CA ALA A 91 14.28 -11.67 6.36
C ALA A 91 13.80 -10.20 6.33
N ARG A 92 12.55 -9.99 6.77
CA ARG A 92 11.96 -8.65 6.91
C ARG A 92 12.03 -8.24 8.37
N THR A 93 12.40 -6.99 8.62
CA THR A 93 12.37 -6.40 9.96
C THR A 93 10.92 -6.31 10.42
N LEU A 94 10.65 -6.76 11.65
CA LEU A 94 9.34 -6.57 12.28
C LEU A 94 9.08 -5.07 12.47
N ALA A 95 7.93 -4.59 12.00
CA ALA A 95 7.43 -3.28 12.38
C ALA A 95 6.57 -3.40 13.64
N ARG A 96 6.24 -2.25 14.25
CA ARG A 96 5.33 -2.21 15.39
C ARG A 96 3.88 -2.09 14.92
N THR A 97 3.04 -3.00 15.38
CA THR A 97 1.59 -2.80 15.37
C THR A 97 1.23 -1.76 16.45
N ASP A 98 0.55 -0.71 16.03
CA ASP A 98 0.11 0.39 16.88
C ASP A 98 -1.36 0.66 16.60
N ILE A 99 -2.22 0.30 17.56
CA ILE A 99 -3.67 0.44 17.43
C ILE A 99 -4.09 1.64 18.29
N PRO A 100 -4.96 2.54 17.78
CA PRO A 100 -5.48 3.64 18.58
C PRO A 100 -6.09 3.17 19.91
N ALA A 101 -6.04 4.02 20.93
CA ALA A 101 -6.45 3.65 22.29
C ALA A 101 -7.92 3.15 22.38
N ASP A 102 -8.79 3.71 21.54
CA ASP A 102 -10.21 3.32 21.44
C ASP A 102 -10.41 1.95 20.76
N GLY A 103 -9.34 1.33 20.26
CA GLY A 103 -9.38 0.03 19.59
C GLY A 103 -10.08 0.04 18.24
N ILE A 104 -10.50 -1.16 17.81
CA ILE A 104 -11.16 -1.40 16.51
C ILE A 104 -12.52 -2.10 16.65
N GLU A 105 -12.96 -2.38 17.88
CA GLU A 105 -14.17 -3.16 18.15
C GLU A 105 -15.43 -2.44 17.62
N GLY A 106 -16.21 -3.10 16.76
CA GLY A 106 -17.43 -2.54 16.17
C GLY A 106 -17.22 -1.33 15.24
N ARG A 107 -15.97 -0.98 14.93
CA ARG A 107 -15.58 0.16 14.07
C ARG A 107 -15.51 -0.25 12.61
N VAL A 108 -15.45 0.74 11.71
CA VAL A 108 -15.06 0.52 10.32
C VAL A 108 -13.55 0.67 10.23
N VAL A 109 -12.83 -0.43 10.04
CA VAL A 109 -11.37 -0.36 9.83
C VAL A 109 -11.10 -0.17 8.35
N LEU A 110 -10.41 0.92 8.00
CA LEU A 110 -9.91 1.14 6.66
C LEU A 110 -8.41 0.81 6.62
N LEU A 111 -8.08 -0.32 6.03
CA LEU A 111 -6.70 -0.69 5.73
C LEU A 111 -6.18 0.22 4.62
N VAL A 112 -4.95 0.72 4.78
CA VAL A 112 -4.30 1.60 3.80
C VAL A 112 -2.98 0.98 3.35
N ASP A 113 -2.85 0.77 2.04
CA ASP A 113 -1.64 0.23 1.41
C ASP A 113 -1.21 1.09 0.21
N ASP A 114 0.06 1.02 -0.18
CA ASP A 114 0.56 1.82 -1.30
C ASP A 114 0.21 1.19 -2.65
N VAL A 115 0.38 -0.12 -2.80
CA VAL A 115 0.13 -0.85 -4.05
C VAL A 115 -0.60 -2.17 -3.82
N LEU A 116 -1.82 -2.29 -4.36
CA LEU A 116 -2.52 -3.56 -4.46
C LEU A 116 -2.05 -4.38 -5.66
N PHE A 117 -1.42 -5.53 -5.38
CA PHE A 117 -0.95 -6.49 -6.39
C PHE A 117 -1.69 -7.83 -6.28
N SER A 118 -1.06 -8.90 -5.78
CA SER A 118 -1.66 -10.25 -5.68
C SER A 118 -2.78 -10.35 -4.65
N GLY A 119 -2.80 -9.46 -3.66
CA GLY A 119 -3.72 -9.45 -2.52
C GLY A 119 -3.19 -10.15 -1.27
N ARG A 120 -2.03 -10.82 -1.33
CA ARG A 120 -1.48 -11.57 -0.17
C ARG A 120 -1.16 -10.71 1.05
N THR A 121 -0.64 -9.49 0.82
CA THR A 121 -0.42 -8.50 1.88
C THR A 121 -1.72 -8.20 2.64
N ILE A 122 -2.81 -7.97 1.92
CA ILE A 122 -4.11 -7.66 2.51
C ILE A 122 -4.69 -8.87 3.23
N ARG A 123 -4.57 -10.07 2.66
CA ARG A 123 -4.97 -11.31 3.33
C ARG A 123 -4.25 -11.48 4.68
N ALA A 124 -2.94 -11.26 4.72
CA ALA A 124 -2.18 -11.29 5.97
C ALA A 124 -2.61 -10.18 6.95
N ALA A 125 -2.96 -8.99 6.46
CA ALA A 125 -3.55 -7.94 7.28
C ALA A 125 -4.91 -8.34 7.88
N LEU A 126 -5.77 -9.01 7.11
CA LEU A 126 -7.06 -9.50 7.61
C LEU A 126 -6.86 -10.57 8.70
N ASP A 127 -5.91 -11.48 8.51
CA ASP A 127 -5.53 -12.49 9.50
C ASP A 127 -5.02 -11.80 10.79
N ALA A 128 -4.11 -10.82 10.66
CA ALA A 128 -3.58 -10.06 11.80
C ALA A 128 -4.64 -9.26 12.56
N LEU A 129 -5.59 -8.67 11.84
CA LEU A 129 -6.69 -7.91 12.45
C LEU A 129 -7.61 -8.82 13.28
N GLY A 130 -7.75 -10.08 12.87
CA GLY A 130 -8.51 -11.12 13.59
C GLY A 130 -7.94 -11.45 14.97
N ASP A 131 -6.66 -11.22 15.22
CA ASP A 131 -6.05 -11.42 16.54
C ASP A 131 -6.17 -10.18 17.44
N ILE A 132 -6.55 -9.02 16.88
CA ILE A 132 -6.61 -7.74 17.58
C ILE A 132 -8.02 -7.41 18.06
N GLY A 133 -9.05 -7.67 17.25
CA GLY A 133 -10.42 -7.30 17.61
C GLY A 133 -11.46 -7.68 16.54
N ARG A 134 -12.70 -7.22 16.71
CA ARG A 134 -13.81 -7.50 15.79
C ARG A 134 -14.37 -6.20 15.23
N PRO A 135 -13.81 -5.68 14.12
CA PRO A 135 -14.40 -4.54 13.44
C PRO A 135 -15.77 -4.90 12.85
N ARG A 136 -16.66 -3.92 12.76
CA ARG A 136 -17.97 -4.06 12.10
C ARG A 136 -17.82 -4.28 10.60
N ALA A 137 -16.82 -3.63 10.00
CA ALA A 137 -16.46 -3.81 8.61
C ALA A 137 -14.96 -3.54 8.42
N VAL A 138 -14.36 -4.21 7.45
CA VAL A 138 -13.01 -3.91 6.98
C VAL A 138 -13.10 -3.45 5.53
N GLN A 139 -12.50 -2.31 5.25
CA GLN A 139 -12.40 -1.72 3.92
C GLN A 139 -10.92 -1.57 3.55
N LEU A 140 -10.64 -1.35 2.27
CA LEU A 140 -9.30 -1.17 1.74
C LEU A 140 -9.20 0.08 0.85
N ALA A 141 -8.28 0.97 1.20
CA ALA A 141 -7.84 2.07 0.35
C ALA A 141 -6.40 1.83 -0.13
N VAL A 142 -6.18 1.98 -1.44
CA VAL A 142 -4.84 1.90 -2.02
C VAL A 142 -4.53 3.08 -2.93
N LEU A 143 -3.28 3.52 -2.94
CA LEU A 143 -2.85 4.55 -3.88
C LEU A 143 -2.85 4.01 -5.31
N VAL A 144 -2.31 2.81 -5.53
CA VAL A 144 -2.26 2.18 -6.85
C VAL A 144 -2.84 0.78 -6.81
N ASP A 145 -3.71 0.47 -7.78
CA ASP A 145 -4.08 -0.90 -8.10
C ASP A 145 -3.41 -1.30 -9.42
N ARG A 146 -2.55 -2.33 -9.35
CA ARG A 146 -1.78 -2.79 -10.52
C ARG A 146 -2.27 -4.09 -11.15
N GLY A 147 -3.43 -4.60 -10.70
CA GLY A 147 -4.00 -5.87 -11.16
C GLY A 147 -3.27 -7.13 -10.67
N HIS A 148 -3.41 -8.23 -11.42
CA HIS A 148 -2.79 -9.54 -11.17
C HIS A 148 -3.14 -10.18 -9.82
N ARG A 149 -4.43 -10.16 -9.48
CA ARG A 149 -4.94 -10.80 -8.27
C ARG A 149 -4.71 -12.30 -8.28
N GLU A 150 -4.22 -12.80 -7.16
CA GLU A 150 -4.16 -14.24 -6.85
C GLU A 150 -5.22 -14.61 -5.81
N LEU A 151 -5.75 -13.61 -5.10
CA LEU A 151 -6.82 -13.74 -4.12
C LEU A 151 -8.01 -12.86 -4.53
N PRO A 152 -9.25 -13.20 -4.17
CA PRO A 152 -10.46 -12.44 -4.51
C PRO A 152 -10.60 -11.15 -3.68
N ILE A 153 -9.52 -10.35 -3.62
CA ILE A 153 -9.42 -9.13 -2.84
C ILE A 153 -9.46 -7.93 -3.79
N ARG A 154 -10.35 -6.99 -3.50
CA ARG A 154 -10.48 -5.70 -4.19
C ARG A 154 -10.38 -4.58 -3.18
N ALA A 155 -9.85 -3.44 -3.63
CA ALA A 155 -9.91 -2.21 -2.84
C ALA A 155 -11.27 -1.54 -3.03
N ASP A 156 -11.77 -0.95 -1.96
CA ASP A 156 -12.97 -0.12 -1.96
C ASP A 156 -12.68 1.26 -2.54
N TYR A 157 -11.46 1.76 -2.30
CA TYR A 157 -10.96 3.06 -2.75
C TYR A 157 -9.62 2.89 -3.46
N VAL A 158 -9.52 3.39 -4.68
CA VAL A 158 -8.31 3.26 -5.51
C VAL A 158 -7.91 4.63 -6.01
N GLY A 159 -6.66 5.04 -5.77
CA GLY A 159 -6.07 6.28 -6.29
C GLY A 159 -5.90 6.23 -7.81
N LYS A 160 -5.25 5.19 -8.32
CA LYS A 160 -5.13 4.94 -9.77
C LYS A 160 -5.10 3.45 -10.08
N ASN A 161 -5.93 3.05 -11.04
CA ASN A 161 -5.75 1.77 -11.73
C ASN A 161 -4.60 1.93 -12.74
N LEU A 162 -3.54 1.17 -12.56
CA LEU A 162 -2.37 1.17 -13.41
C LEU A 162 -2.18 -0.24 -13.99
N PRO A 163 -2.74 -0.54 -15.18
CA PRO A 163 -2.50 -1.81 -15.85
C PRO A 163 -1.00 -2.02 -16.03
N THR A 164 -0.51 -3.17 -15.57
CA THR A 164 0.90 -3.57 -15.70
C THR A 164 0.99 -4.97 -16.28
N SER A 165 2.17 -5.37 -16.75
CA SER A 165 2.54 -6.76 -16.95
C SER A 165 3.19 -7.35 -15.69
N LEU A 166 3.26 -8.69 -15.61
CA LEU A 166 3.96 -9.38 -14.50
C LEU A 166 5.48 -9.07 -14.46
N ARG A 167 6.03 -8.62 -15.60
CA ARG A 167 7.42 -8.19 -15.73
C ARG A 167 7.64 -6.76 -15.26
N GLU A 168 6.59 -5.97 -15.04
CA GLU A 168 6.74 -4.60 -14.56
C GLU A 168 6.75 -4.54 -13.03
N THR A 169 7.34 -3.48 -12.49
CA THR A 169 7.35 -3.15 -11.06
C THR A 169 6.76 -1.77 -10.84
N VAL A 170 5.89 -1.64 -9.84
CA VAL A 170 5.42 -0.34 -9.36
C VAL A 170 6.19 -0.04 -8.08
N LYS A 171 6.85 1.12 -8.03
CA LYS A 171 7.50 1.62 -6.82
C LYS A 171 6.86 2.94 -6.42
N VAL A 172 6.29 2.99 -5.23
CA VAL A 172 5.82 4.24 -4.63
C VAL A 172 6.98 4.85 -3.87
N GLN A 173 7.13 6.17 -3.98
CA GLN A 173 8.04 6.98 -3.21
C GLN A 173 7.22 8.06 -2.50
N LEU A 174 7.47 8.22 -1.21
CA LEU A 174 6.81 9.23 -0.39
C LEU A 174 7.87 10.06 0.32
N THR A 175 7.63 11.36 0.48
CA THR A 175 8.58 12.31 1.03
C THR A 175 9.13 11.89 2.41
N GLU A 176 8.30 11.25 3.24
CA GLU A 176 8.66 10.78 4.59
C GLU A 176 9.70 9.66 4.61
N GLU A 177 9.80 8.88 3.53
CA GLU A 177 10.69 7.70 3.43
C GLU A 177 11.77 7.90 2.36
N ASP A 178 11.43 8.55 1.25
CA ASP A 178 12.22 8.63 0.02
C ASP A 178 12.66 10.06 -0.34
N GLY A 179 12.23 11.07 0.43
CA GLY A 179 12.54 12.49 0.17
C GLY A 179 11.80 13.12 -1.01
N ARG A 180 10.91 12.37 -1.69
CA ARG A 180 10.01 12.89 -2.71
C ARG A 180 8.76 12.03 -2.88
N ASP A 181 7.71 12.64 -3.41
CA ASP A 181 6.49 11.96 -3.80
C ASP A 181 6.50 11.59 -5.29
N ALA A 182 6.46 10.28 -5.58
CA ALA A 182 6.33 9.79 -6.95
C ALA A 182 5.82 8.34 -6.99
N VAL A 183 5.19 7.95 -8.10
CA VAL A 183 5.00 6.54 -8.45
C VAL A 183 5.81 6.25 -9.70
N LEU A 184 6.64 5.22 -9.64
CA LEU A 184 7.52 4.80 -10.73
C LEU A 184 7.08 3.46 -11.29
N LEU A 185 7.11 3.34 -12.62
CA LEU A 185 6.96 2.08 -13.33
C LEU A 185 8.32 1.65 -13.89
N GLY A 186 8.77 0.47 -13.50
CA GLY A 186 10.01 -0.15 -13.98
C GLY A 186 9.77 -1.57 -14.48
N VAL A 187 10.85 -2.27 -14.79
CA VAL A 187 10.85 -3.68 -15.21
C VAL A 187 11.64 -4.53 -14.22
N LYS A 188 11.12 -5.71 -13.89
CA LYS A 188 11.82 -6.74 -13.11
C LYS A 188 13.02 -7.21 -13.90
N HIS A 189 14.20 -7.12 -13.31
CA HIS A 189 15.35 -7.84 -13.82
C HIS A 189 15.21 -9.32 -13.47
N THR A 190 14.92 -10.15 -14.47
CA THR A 190 15.17 -11.58 -14.35
C THR A 190 16.67 -11.80 -14.55
N ALA A 191 17.36 -12.31 -13.53
CA ALA A 191 18.66 -12.93 -13.74
C ALA A 191 18.49 -14.05 -14.81
N PRO A 192 19.44 -14.24 -15.74
CA PRO A 192 19.34 -15.33 -16.69
C PRO A 192 19.24 -16.64 -15.90
N ALA A 193 18.26 -17.48 -16.26
CA ALA A 193 18.18 -18.84 -15.76
C ALA A 193 19.52 -19.52 -16.09
N GLY A 194 20.26 -19.91 -15.06
CA GLY A 194 21.51 -20.63 -15.24
C GLY A 194 21.24 -21.88 -16.07
N GLU A 195 21.97 -22.01 -17.18
CA GLU A 195 22.16 -23.28 -17.87
C GLU A 195 22.61 -24.30 -16.83
N ARG A 196 21.82 -25.36 -16.65
CA ARG A 196 22.25 -26.62 -16.09
C ARG A 196 22.32 -27.64 -17.22
#